data_AF-G7GXH4-F1
#
_entry.id   AF-G7GXH4-F1
#
_cell.length_a   1.000
_cell.length_b   1.000
_cell.length_c   1.000
_cell.angle_alpha   90.00
_cell.angle_beta   90.00
_cell.angle_gamma   90.00
#
_symmetry.space_group_name_H-M   'P 1'
#
loop_
_entity.id
_entity.type
_entity.pdbx_description
1 polymer ?
#
loop_
_entity_poly.entity_id
_entity_poly.type
_entity_poly.pdbx_seq_one_letter_code
_entity_poly.pdbx_strand_id
1 'polypeptide(L)'
;MGMSAKEWEAVAEGAVDLLGESWHLVGKGRDLFLVPAPIGWWYQYVYYENTSVGQLSACTEFLGQQLTDAAYGDHGDQTYNIFIRDRTRPGNPVILRIDAQTTAEWASEVEEKVFAPHRGSAVADKWPVELAKCERDKQRWDEWDGPVGEPYSVRYAVIQAMCGPQSRDELLATLDWAIGDVAAEPDPDSRLSDRDPIEYLQAIRDTVAAGDRAGFEQVVLANRREELLAVGVPEQLIGPVEFPEPLTAWWEK
;
A
#
# COMPACT_ATOMS: atom_id res chain seq x y z
N MET A 1 22.49 16.65 -10.24
CA MET A 1 23.05 15.83 -9.16
C MET A 1 21.98 15.74 -8.11
N GLY A 2 21.50 14.54 -7.82
CA GLY A 2 20.52 14.34 -6.76
C GLY A 2 21.12 14.50 -5.37
N MET A 3 20.23 14.57 -4.39
CA MET A 3 20.50 14.82 -2.99
C MET A 3 21.13 13.59 -2.34
N SER A 4 22.15 13.78 -1.50
CA SER A 4 22.68 12.70 -0.66
C SER A 4 21.69 12.31 0.43
N ALA A 5 21.85 11.12 1.01
CA ALA A 5 20.96 10.65 2.09
C ALA A 5 20.89 11.62 3.29
N LYS A 6 22.01 12.25 3.65
CA LYS A 6 22.05 13.24 4.75
C LYS A 6 21.35 14.54 4.39
N GLU A 7 21.47 14.98 3.14
CA GLU A 7 20.76 16.17 2.68
C GLU A 7 19.25 15.88 2.61
N TRP A 8 18.85 14.68 2.19
CA TRP A 8 17.44 14.25 2.19
C TRP A 8 16.88 14.21 3.60
N GLU A 9 17.60 13.60 4.54
CA GLU A 9 17.23 13.57 5.96
C GLU A 9 16.95 14.99 6.50
N ALA A 10 17.87 15.94 6.27
CA ALA A 10 17.68 17.32 6.71
C ALA A 10 16.46 18.02 6.05
N VAL A 11 16.16 17.70 4.79
CA VAL A 11 14.98 18.22 4.09
C VAL A 11 13.69 17.60 4.64
N ALA A 12 13.69 16.29 4.87
CA ALA A 12 12.55 15.54 5.37
C ALA A 12 12.21 15.94 6.81
N GLU A 13 13.22 16.11 7.68
CA GLU A 13 13.05 16.64 9.04
C GLU A 13 12.41 18.02 9.03
N GLY A 14 12.95 18.95 8.25
CA GLY A 14 12.39 20.29 8.14
C GLY A 14 10.98 20.31 7.53
N ALA A 15 10.65 19.37 6.65
CA ALA A 15 9.31 19.24 6.08
C ALA A 15 8.31 18.73 7.14
N VAL A 16 8.70 17.75 7.96
CA VAL A 16 7.87 17.26 9.08
C VAL A 16 7.59 18.37 10.09
N ASP A 17 8.59 19.20 10.43
CA ASP A 17 8.40 20.36 11.31
C ASP A 17 7.34 21.34 10.79
N LEU A 18 7.24 21.49 9.46
CA LEU A 18 6.25 22.35 8.80
C LEU A 18 4.86 21.71 8.69
N LEU A 19 4.81 20.40 8.43
CA LEU A 19 3.58 19.62 8.28
C LEU A 19 2.88 19.37 9.63
N GLY A 20 3.65 19.29 10.72
CA GLY A 20 3.16 19.12 12.08
C GLY A 20 3.05 17.66 12.51
N GLU A 21 2.39 17.45 13.67
CA GLU A 21 2.43 16.19 14.42
C GLU A 21 1.77 14.98 13.73
N SER A 22 1.00 15.19 12.66
CA SER A 22 0.37 14.11 11.88
C SER A 22 1.31 13.47 10.86
N TRP A 23 2.53 14.02 10.68
CA TRP A 23 3.53 13.51 9.76
C TRP A 23 4.77 13.03 10.51
N HIS A 24 5.34 11.92 10.05
CA HIS A 24 6.47 11.28 10.71
C HIS A 24 7.53 10.84 9.69
N LEU A 25 8.76 10.73 10.17
CA LEU A 25 9.83 10.07 9.44
C LEU A 25 9.87 8.59 9.79
N VAL A 26 9.91 7.74 8.77
CA VAL A 26 10.04 6.29 8.88
C VAL A 26 11.22 5.83 8.03
N GLY A 27 12.00 4.87 8.55
CA GLY A 27 13.18 4.36 7.86
C GLY A 27 14.43 5.22 8.08
N LYS A 28 15.42 5.10 7.19
CA LYS A 28 16.73 5.76 7.33
C LYS A 28 17.49 5.85 6.01
N GLY A 29 18.40 6.83 5.92
CA GLY A 29 19.31 6.93 4.80
C GLY A 29 18.58 7.26 3.49
N ARG A 30 18.68 6.36 2.50
CA ARG A 30 17.97 6.53 1.22
C ARG A 30 16.51 6.08 1.30
N ASP A 31 16.21 5.17 2.21
CA ASP A 31 14.89 4.60 2.45
C ASP A 31 14.23 5.35 3.62
N LEU A 32 14.32 6.68 3.58
CA LEU A 32 13.69 7.57 4.56
C LEU A 32 12.42 8.15 3.93
N PHE A 33 11.31 7.95 4.62
CA PHE A 33 9.96 8.21 4.13
C PHE A 33 9.25 9.23 5.02
N LEU A 34 8.52 10.17 4.41
CA LEU A 34 7.52 10.97 5.13
C LEU A 34 6.20 10.20 5.11
N VAL A 35 5.72 9.81 6.28
CA VAL A 35 4.54 8.97 6.46
C VAL A 35 3.52 9.73 7.27
N PRO A 36 2.30 9.94 6.78
CA PRO A 36 1.27 10.55 7.57
C PRO A 36 0.56 9.49 8.43
N ALA A 37 0.30 9.78 9.70
CA ALA A 37 -0.30 8.87 10.67
C ALA A 37 -1.68 9.36 11.18
N PRO A 38 -2.52 8.47 11.72
CA PRO A 38 -2.30 7.02 11.88
C PRO A 38 -2.36 6.26 10.54
N ILE A 39 -1.56 5.20 10.41
CA ILE A 39 -1.56 4.33 9.22
C ILE A 39 -2.78 3.41 9.29
N GLY A 40 -3.56 3.33 8.21
CA GLY A 40 -4.78 2.51 8.08
C GLY A 40 -4.55 1.24 7.27
N TRP A 41 -5.48 0.91 6.37
CA TRP A 41 -5.38 -0.23 5.44
C TRP A 41 -4.39 -0.01 4.29
N TRP A 42 -3.99 1.24 4.05
CA TRP A 42 -2.97 1.57 3.07
C TRP A 42 -1.77 2.22 3.76
N TYR A 43 -0.58 1.74 3.42
CA TYR A 43 0.67 2.40 3.75
C TYR A 43 0.91 3.52 2.74
N GLN A 44 0.91 4.74 3.23
CA GLN A 44 0.97 5.95 2.41
C GLN A 44 2.22 6.72 2.78
N TYR A 45 3.06 7.01 1.80
CA TYR A 45 4.34 7.63 2.10
C TYR A 45 4.84 8.45 0.93
N VAL A 46 5.67 9.45 1.27
CA VAL A 46 6.44 10.26 0.33
C VAL A 46 7.91 9.95 0.48
N TYR A 47 8.60 9.80 -0.64
CA TYR A 47 10.05 9.58 -0.66
C TYR A 47 10.74 10.39 -1.75
N TYR A 48 12.06 10.48 -1.61
CA TYR A 48 12.93 11.10 -2.59
C TYR A 48 13.61 10.05 -3.45
N GLU A 49 13.31 10.07 -4.75
CA GLU A 49 13.99 9.26 -5.74
C GLU A 49 15.25 9.97 -6.24
N ASN A 50 16.40 9.36 -6.01
CA ASN A 50 17.70 9.92 -6.36
C ASN A 50 18.04 9.72 -7.84
N THR A 51 17.29 10.38 -8.71
CA THR A 51 17.54 10.43 -10.16
C THR A 51 18.51 11.56 -10.52
N SER A 52 18.89 11.68 -11.80
CA SER A 52 19.77 12.76 -12.26
C SER A 52 19.24 14.18 -11.96
N VAL A 53 17.90 14.29 -11.88
CA VAL A 53 17.16 15.53 -11.56
C VAL A 53 16.64 15.57 -10.12
N GLY A 54 16.52 14.41 -9.46
CA GLY A 54 15.87 14.30 -8.15
C GLY A 54 14.36 14.47 -8.26
N GLN A 55 13.59 13.56 -7.67
CA GLN A 55 12.13 13.59 -7.76
C GLN A 55 11.51 13.20 -6.42
N LEU A 56 10.42 13.88 -6.06
CA LEU A 56 9.53 13.40 -4.99
C LEU A 56 8.51 12.45 -5.59
N SER A 57 8.30 11.34 -4.91
CA SER A 57 7.35 10.30 -5.27
C SER A 57 6.45 10.01 -4.07
N ALA A 58 5.18 9.73 -4.34
CA ALA A 58 4.20 9.34 -3.34
C ALA A 58 3.64 7.98 -3.71
N CYS A 59 3.56 7.11 -2.72
CA CYS A 59 3.07 5.75 -2.86
C CYS A 59 1.91 5.52 -1.91
N THR A 60 1.02 4.63 -2.33
CA THR A 60 -0.07 4.08 -1.53
C THR A 60 0.01 2.57 -1.74
N GLU A 61 0.12 1.78 -0.69
CA GLU A 61 0.25 0.31 -0.79
C GLU A 61 -0.74 -0.36 0.16
N PHE A 62 -1.49 -1.34 -0.33
CA PHE A 62 -2.48 -2.08 0.45
C PHE A 62 -1.82 -3.04 1.43
N LEU A 63 -2.20 -2.95 2.71
CA LEU A 63 -1.61 -3.71 3.81
C LEU A 63 -2.29 -5.04 4.11
N GLY A 64 -3.19 -5.51 3.25
CA GLY A 64 -3.67 -6.90 3.28
C GLY A 64 -2.72 -7.88 2.60
N GLN A 65 -1.68 -7.41 1.93
CA GLN A 65 -0.63 -8.20 1.29
C GLN A 65 0.75 -7.84 1.87
N GLN A 66 1.80 -8.49 1.38
CA GLN A 66 3.17 -8.12 1.70
C GLN A 66 3.54 -6.79 1.06
N LEU A 67 4.35 -5.99 1.75
CA LEU A 67 4.92 -4.79 1.16
C LEU A 67 6.06 -5.18 0.23
N THR A 68 6.12 -4.53 -0.93
CA THR A 68 7.09 -4.82 -1.98
C THR A 68 7.91 -3.58 -2.33
N ASP A 69 9.10 -3.78 -2.87
CA ASP A 69 10.01 -2.70 -3.29
C ASP A 69 9.43 -1.80 -4.40
N ALA A 70 8.46 -2.33 -5.16
CA ALA A 70 7.62 -1.60 -6.08
C ALA A 70 6.14 -1.71 -5.69
N ALA A 71 5.39 -0.61 -5.75
CA ALA A 71 3.95 -0.62 -5.52
C ALA A 71 3.22 -1.31 -6.70
N TYR A 72 2.95 -2.62 -6.58
CA TYR A 72 2.19 -3.39 -7.57
C TYR A 72 0.70 -3.29 -7.33
N GLY A 73 -0.07 -2.97 -8.37
CA GLY A 73 -1.54 -3.04 -8.32
C GLY A 73 -2.21 -2.03 -7.38
N ASP A 74 -1.48 -1.33 -6.52
CA ASP A 74 -1.82 0.00 -6.07
C ASP A 74 -1.21 0.96 -7.07
N HIS A 75 -2.04 1.55 -7.91
CA HIS A 75 -1.52 2.57 -8.80
C HIS A 75 -0.99 3.68 -7.91
N GLY A 76 0.29 4.02 -8.09
CA GLY A 76 0.73 5.39 -7.93
C GLY A 76 -0.23 6.24 -8.76
N ASP A 77 -1.27 6.74 -8.12
CA ASP A 77 -2.18 7.72 -8.68
C ASP A 77 -1.35 8.99 -8.89
N GLN A 78 -0.67 8.99 -10.03
CA GLN A 78 -0.20 10.12 -10.79
C GLN A 78 0.25 11.34 -9.97
N THR A 79 1.32 11.18 -9.19
CA THR A 79 2.18 12.33 -8.86
C THR A 79 2.73 13.00 -10.12
N TYR A 80 2.68 12.34 -11.28
CA TYR A 80 2.96 12.89 -12.61
C TYR A 80 2.27 14.23 -12.90
N ASN A 81 1.18 14.57 -12.20
CA ASN A 81 0.45 15.84 -12.36
C ASN A 81 0.53 16.80 -11.16
N ILE A 82 1.16 16.39 -10.04
CA ILE A 82 1.39 17.26 -8.88
C ILE A 82 2.82 17.77 -8.97
N PHE A 83 2.99 18.95 -9.56
CA PHE A 83 4.30 19.58 -9.71
C PHE A 83 4.57 20.54 -8.56
N ILE A 84 5.81 20.55 -8.07
CA ILE A 84 6.31 21.65 -7.22
C ILE A 84 6.34 22.91 -8.08
N ARG A 85 5.45 23.87 -7.78
CA ARG A 85 5.28 25.10 -8.56
C ARG A 85 6.28 26.17 -8.14
N ASP A 86 6.93 26.81 -9.11
CA ASP A 86 7.74 28.01 -8.88
C ASP A 86 6.82 29.24 -8.71
N ARG A 87 6.70 29.74 -7.47
CA ARG A 87 5.89 30.94 -7.14
C ARG A 87 6.40 32.23 -7.80
N THR A 88 7.66 32.27 -8.23
CA THR A 88 8.25 33.42 -8.93
C THR A 88 8.00 33.40 -10.44
N ARG A 89 7.53 32.26 -10.98
CA ARG A 89 7.30 32.05 -12.42
C ARG A 89 5.93 31.39 -12.67
N PRO A 90 4.82 32.15 -12.57
CA PRO A 90 3.46 31.61 -12.73
C PRO A 90 3.17 30.98 -14.12
N GLY A 91 4.03 31.22 -15.12
CA GLY A 91 3.93 30.62 -16.46
C GLY A 91 4.79 29.38 -16.69
N ASN A 92 5.56 28.91 -15.71
CA ASN A 92 6.44 27.76 -15.87
C ASN A 92 6.28 26.76 -14.70
N PRO A 93 5.59 25.62 -14.90
CA PRO A 93 5.13 24.77 -13.81
C PRO A 93 6.18 23.87 -13.16
N VAL A 94 7.46 23.89 -13.58
CA VAL A 94 8.45 22.86 -13.22
C VAL A 94 9.60 23.39 -12.36
N ILE A 95 9.61 22.92 -11.10
CA ILE A 95 10.63 22.81 -10.03
C ILE A 95 11.81 23.81 -9.99
N LEU A 96 11.73 24.72 -9.02
CA LEU A 96 12.86 25.18 -8.22
C LEU A 96 13.16 24.15 -7.12
N ARG A 97 14.46 23.91 -6.88
CA ARG A 97 15.11 23.13 -5.80
C ARG A 97 14.18 22.48 -4.75
N ILE A 98 14.29 21.16 -4.60
CA ILE A 98 13.71 20.40 -3.49
C ILE A 98 14.34 20.86 -2.17
N ASP A 99 13.51 21.37 -1.26
CA ASP A 99 13.83 21.78 0.09
C ASP A 99 12.66 21.47 1.05
N ALA A 100 12.81 21.76 2.34
CA ALA A 100 11.81 21.45 3.36
C ALA A 100 10.44 22.09 3.07
N GLN A 101 10.42 23.38 2.66
CA GLN A 101 9.19 24.12 2.40
C GLN A 101 8.45 23.55 1.18
N THR A 102 9.16 23.35 0.08
CA THR A 102 8.58 22.81 -1.16
C THR A 102 8.12 21.36 -0.98
N THR A 103 8.85 20.57 -0.20
CA THR A 103 8.47 19.18 0.14
C THR A 103 7.21 19.16 1.00
N ALA A 104 7.10 20.02 2.01
CA ALA A 104 5.90 20.12 2.85
C ALA A 104 4.66 20.55 2.05
N GLU A 105 4.79 21.58 1.20
CA GLU A 105 3.69 22.03 0.35
C GLU A 105 3.22 20.94 -0.61
N TRP A 106 4.15 20.24 -1.24
CA TRP A 106 3.85 19.14 -2.14
C TRP A 106 3.20 17.96 -1.41
N ALA A 107 3.73 17.60 -0.24
CA ALA A 107 3.18 16.53 0.60
C ALA A 107 1.75 16.85 1.06
N SER A 108 1.43 18.11 1.39
CA SER A 108 0.06 18.54 1.68
C SER A 108 -0.88 18.40 0.48
N GLU A 109 -0.42 18.74 -0.74
CA GLU A 109 -1.24 18.54 -1.94
C GLU A 109 -1.46 17.06 -2.25
N VAL A 110 -0.45 16.22 -2.05
CA VAL A 110 -0.56 14.76 -2.16
C VAL A 110 -1.52 14.22 -1.11
N GLU A 111 -1.47 14.71 0.11
CA GLU A 111 -2.39 14.29 1.16
C GLU A 111 -3.84 14.53 0.77
N GLU A 112 -4.16 15.73 0.28
CA GLU A 112 -5.52 16.09 -0.14
C GLU A 112 -5.99 15.29 -1.37
N LYS A 113 -5.12 15.13 -2.38
CA LYS A 113 -5.54 14.64 -3.70
C LYS A 113 -5.35 13.14 -3.89
N VAL A 114 -4.35 12.57 -3.23
CA VAL A 114 -3.92 11.17 -3.42
C VAL A 114 -4.23 10.36 -2.17
N PHE A 115 -3.90 10.86 -0.97
CA PHE A 115 -4.02 10.04 0.23
C PHE A 115 -5.40 10.07 0.89
N ALA A 116 -6.09 11.22 0.87
CA ALA A 116 -7.38 11.40 1.54
C ALA A 116 -8.44 10.34 1.15
N PRO A 117 -8.54 9.89 -0.12
CA PRO A 117 -9.48 8.83 -0.48
C PRO A 117 -9.24 7.48 0.22
N HIS A 118 -8.07 7.22 0.79
CA HIS A 118 -7.71 5.95 1.42
C HIS A 118 -7.65 6.03 2.96
N ARG A 119 -8.29 7.05 3.56
CA ARG A 119 -8.24 7.33 5.00
C ARG A 119 -9.62 7.49 5.63
N GLY A 120 -9.69 7.20 6.92
CA GLY A 120 -10.88 7.42 7.74
C GLY A 120 -12.13 6.78 7.14
N SER A 121 -13.26 7.50 7.18
CA SER A 121 -14.53 7.02 6.65
C SER A 121 -14.56 6.80 5.13
N ALA A 122 -13.67 7.45 4.37
CA ALA A 122 -13.60 7.28 2.91
C ALA A 122 -13.12 5.88 2.50
N VAL A 123 -12.49 5.13 3.41
CA VAL A 123 -12.07 3.74 3.20
C VAL A 123 -13.25 2.83 2.87
N ALA A 124 -14.42 3.06 3.47
CA ALA A 124 -15.60 2.22 3.22
C ALA A 124 -15.99 2.22 1.74
N ASP A 125 -15.91 3.38 1.08
CA ASP A 125 -16.23 3.55 -0.34
C ASP A 125 -15.15 2.99 -1.27
N LYS A 126 -13.96 2.64 -0.75
CA LYS A 126 -12.85 2.08 -1.53
C LYS A 126 -13.00 0.59 -1.80
N TRP A 127 -13.57 -0.18 -0.87
CA TRP A 127 -13.66 -1.63 -1.02
C TRP A 127 -14.38 -2.11 -2.28
N PRO A 128 -15.52 -1.53 -2.70
CA PRO A 128 -16.14 -1.88 -3.97
C PRO A 128 -15.25 -1.55 -5.19
N VAL A 129 -14.47 -0.46 -5.11
CA VAL A 129 -13.55 -0.04 -6.18
C VAL A 129 -12.37 -1.00 -6.28
N GLU A 130 -11.79 -1.38 -5.14
CA GLU A 130 -10.70 -2.35 -5.07
C GLU A 130 -11.12 -3.73 -5.55
N LEU A 131 -12.29 -4.19 -5.13
CA LEU A 131 -12.86 -5.44 -5.61
C LEU A 131 -13.03 -5.44 -7.13
N ALA A 132 -13.63 -4.37 -7.68
CA ALA A 132 -13.82 -4.24 -9.12
C ALA A 132 -12.48 -4.13 -9.88
N LYS A 133 -11.43 -3.58 -9.25
CA LYS A 133 -10.09 -3.50 -9.82
C LYS A 133 -9.45 -4.88 -9.90
N CYS A 134 -9.45 -5.63 -8.80
CA CYS A 134 -8.98 -7.01 -8.74
C CYS A 134 -9.67 -7.90 -9.78
N GLU A 135 -10.98 -7.76 -9.99
CA GLU A 135 -11.68 -8.51 -11.04
C GLU A 135 -11.25 -8.13 -12.46
N ARG A 136 -11.09 -6.84 -12.75
CA ARG A 136 -10.61 -6.38 -14.07
C ARG A 136 -9.19 -6.83 -14.36
N ASP A 137 -8.32 -6.73 -13.38
CA ASP A 137 -6.94 -7.13 -13.52
C ASP A 137 -6.87 -8.65 -13.79
N LYS A 138 -7.66 -9.46 -13.06
CA LYS A 138 -7.72 -10.92 -13.29
C LYS A 138 -8.15 -11.25 -14.71
N GLN A 139 -9.20 -10.61 -15.20
CA GLN A 139 -9.67 -10.81 -16.58
C GLN A 139 -8.59 -10.47 -17.62
N ARG A 140 -7.88 -9.35 -17.43
CA ARG A 140 -6.78 -8.95 -18.31
C ARG A 140 -5.65 -9.97 -18.30
N TRP A 141 -5.39 -10.58 -17.14
CA TRP A 141 -4.37 -11.60 -17.01
C TRP A 141 -4.81 -12.95 -17.58
N ASP A 142 -6.07 -13.36 -17.44
CA ASP A 142 -6.57 -14.56 -18.11
C ASP A 142 -6.47 -14.47 -19.65
N GLU A 143 -6.46 -13.25 -20.20
CA GLU A 143 -6.22 -12.98 -21.63
C GLU A 143 -4.73 -13.02 -22.03
N TRP A 144 -3.82 -12.95 -21.05
CA TRP A 144 -2.38 -12.97 -21.24
C TRP A 144 -1.84 -14.32 -20.74
N ASP A 145 -1.23 -15.12 -21.61
CA ASP A 145 -0.78 -16.49 -21.29
C ASP A 145 0.53 -16.49 -20.47
N GLY A 146 0.58 -15.66 -19.42
CA GLY A 146 1.71 -15.41 -18.57
C GLY A 146 1.30 -15.30 -17.10
N PRO A 147 2.26 -15.49 -16.20
CA PRO A 147 2.05 -15.46 -14.75
C PRO A 147 1.60 -14.09 -14.25
N VAL A 148 0.79 -14.10 -13.18
CA VAL A 148 0.13 -12.89 -12.69
C VAL A 148 0.99 -12.09 -11.69
N GLY A 149 2.05 -12.72 -11.19
CA GLY A 149 2.99 -12.17 -10.21
C GLY A 149 2.46 -12.33 -8.79
N GLU A 150 3.33 -12.79 -7.89
CA GLU A 150 3.00 -13.12 -6.50
C GLU A 150 2.19 -12.03 -5.75
N PRO A 151 2.57 -10.74 -5.76
CA PRO A 151 1.85 -9.70 -5.04
C PRO A 151 0.40 -9.58 -5.51
N TYR A 152 0.17 -9.71 -6.81
CA TYR A 152 -1.17 -9.66 -7.37
C TYR A 152 -2.05 -10.80 -6.85
N SER A 153 -1.53 -12.03 -6.88
CA SER A 153 -2.29 -13.22 -6.47
C SER A 153 -2.64 -13.18 -4.99
N VAL A 154 -1.73 -12.72 -4.14
CA VAL A 154 -1.99 -12.46 -2.72
C VAL A 154 -3.07 -11.40 -2.55
N ARG A 155 -2.92 -10.23 -3.19
CA ARG A 155 -3.89 -9.14 -3.14
C ARG A 155 -5.28 -9.60 -3.53
N TYR A 156 -5.39 -10.27 -4.68
CA TYR A 156 -6.66 -10.74 -5.23
C TYR A 156 -7.35 -11.63 -4.20
N ALA A 157 -6.68 -12.70 -3.73
CA ALA A 157 -7.30 -13.64 -2.80
C ALA A 157 -7.70 -13.00 -1.47
N VAL A 158 -6.87 -12.11 -0.92
CA VAL A 158 -7.18 -11.41 0.35
C VAL A 158 -8.38 -10.48 0.17
N ILE A 159 -8.43 -9.67 -0.89
CA ILE A 159 -9.55 -8.75 -1.13
C ILE A 159 -10.86 -9.51 -1.36
N GLN A 160 -10.82 -10.64 -2.08
CA GLN A 160 -11.98 -11.52 -2.24
C GLN A 160 -12.46 -12.06 -0.88
N ALA A 161 -11.56 -12.55 -0.03
CA ALA A 161 -11.92 -13.04 1.29
C ALA A 161 -12.44 -11.94 2.24
N MET A 162 -11.85 -10.74 2.19
CA MET A 162 -12.26 -9.58 2.99
C MET A 162 -13.67 -9.11 2.61
N CYS A 163 -13.91 -8.89 1.31
CA CYS A 163 -15.15 -8.35 0.77
C CYS A 163 -16.25 -9.40 0.55
N GLY A 164 -15.91 -10.68 0.57
CA GLY A 164 -16.84 -11.81 0.41
C GLY A 164 -17.81 -11.69 -0.77
N PRO A 165 -17.37 -11.43 -2.01
CA PRO A 165 -18.26 -11.28 -3.16
C PRO A 165 -18.86 -12.61 -3.65
N GLN A 166 -18.32 -13.73 -3.20
CA GLN A 166 -18.62 -15.08 -3.66
C GLN A 166 -19.02 -16.00 -2.50
N SER A 167 -19.52 -17.19 -2.82
CA SER A 167 -19.76 -18.23 -1.82
C SER A 167 -18.46 -18.71 -1.18
N ARG A 168 -18.55 -19.34 0.00
CA ARG A 168 -17.38 -19.87 0.70
C ARG A 168 -16.58 -20.85 -0.17
N ASP A 169 -17.24 -21.72 -0.92
CA ASP A 169 -16.56 -22.73 -1.76
C ASP A 169 -15.78 -22.07 -2.91
N GLU A 170 -16.33 -21.00 -3.50
CA GLU A 170 -15.65 -20.20 -4.53
C GLU A 170 -14.47 -19.40 -3.96
N LEU A 171 -14.60 -18.87 -2.74
CA LEU A 171 -13.49 -18.20 -2.04
C LEU A 171 -12.35 -19.18 -1.74
N LEU A 172 -12.68 -20.41 -1.32
CA LEU A 172 -11.67 -21.46 -1.12
C LEU A 172 -10.96 -21.81 -2.43
N ALA A 173 -11.69 -21.94 -3.53
CA ALA A 173 -11.10 -22.18 -4.84
C ALA A 173 -10.18 -21.02 -5.28
N THR A 174 -10.55 -19.79 -4.97
CA THR A 174 -9.72 -18.59 -5.22
C THR A 174 -8.43 -18.63 -4.41
N LEU A 175 -8.50 -18.99 -3.12
CA LEU A 175 -7.33 -19.11 -2.26
C LEU A 175 -6.41 -20.27 -2.70
N ASP A 176 -6.99 -21.40 -3.09
CA ASP A 176 -6.25 -22.54 -3.64
C ASP A 176 -5.51 -22.18 -4.94
N TRP A 177 -6.16 -21.42 -5.83
CA TRP A 177 -5.52 -20.89 -7.03
C TRP A 177 -4.34 -19.96 -6.69
N ALA A 178 -4.54 -18.99 -5.80
CA ALA A 178 -3.49 -18.03 -5.44
C ALA A 178 -2.28 -18.70 -4.78
N ILE A 179 -2.52 -19.68 -3.90
CA ILE A 179 -1.45 -20.49 -3.29
C ILE A 179 -0.65 -21.23 -4.38
N GLY A 180 -1.35 -21.82 -5.36
CA GLY A 180 -0.71 -22.53 -6.47
C GLY A 180 0.11 -21.59 -7.37
N ASP A 181 -0.42 -20.40 -7.67
CA ASP A 181 0.24 -19.39 -8.50
C ASP A 181 1.52 -18.86 -7.84
N VAL A 182 1.44 -18.46 -6.56
CA VAL A 182 2.62 -18.01 -5.79
C VAL A 182 3.67 -19.11 -5.68
N ALA A 183 3.26 -20.37 -5.51
CA ALA A 183 4.21 -21.49 -5.44
C ALA A 183 4.91 -21.79 -6.78
N ALA A 184 4.24 -21.50 -7.91
CA ALA A 184 4.81 -21.68 -9.24
C ALA A 184 5.84 -20.61 -9.56
N GLU A 185 5.58 -19.37 -9.14
CA GLU A 185 6.40 -18.20 -9.43
C GLU A 185 6.61 -17.30 -8.22
N PRO A 186 7.50 -17.71 -7.29
CA PRO A 186 7.82 -16.90 -6.13
C PRO A 186 8.65 -15.68 -6.56
N ASP A 187 8.41 -14.54 -5.92
CA ASP A 187 9.16 -13.31 -6.12
C ASP A 187 9.79 -12.82 -4.80
N PRO A 188 10.81 -13.53 -4.27
CA PRO A 188 11.39 -13.18 -2.97
C PRO A 188 12.21 -11.88 -3.00
N ASP A 189 12.71 -11.48 -4.18
CA ASP A 189 13.60 -10.32 -4.30
C ASP A 189 12.84 -8.99 -4.16
N SER A 190 11.53 -8.98 -4.43
CA SER A 190 10.68 -7.78 -4.28
C SER A 190 10.14 -7.60 -2.86
N ARG A 191 10.24 -8.60 -1.98
CA ARG A 191 9.64 -8.56 -0.64
C ARG A 191 10.40 -7.64 0.32
N LEU A 192 9.65 -6.88 1.11
CA LEU A 192 10.21 -6.04 2.19
C LEU A 192 10.14 -6.71 3.58
N SER A 193 9.55 -7.92 3.66
CA SER A 193 9.49 -8.75 4.86
C SER A 193 9.90 -10.20 4.55
N ASP A 194 10.36 -10.91 5.57
CA ASP A 194 10.72 -12.34 5.47
C ASP A 194 9.50 -13.28 5.50
N ARG A 195 8.27 -12.74 5.59
CA ARG A 195 7.08 -13.57 5.75
C ARG A 195 6.84 -14.42 4.50
N ASP A 196 6.38 -15.65 4.68
CA ASP A 196 6.03 -16.51 3.55
C ASP A 196 4.58 -16.21 3.11
N PRO A 197 4.36 -15.73 1.86
CA PRO A 197 3.02 -15.49 1.33
C PRO A 197 2.17 -16.75 1.29
N ILE A 198 2.77 -17.92 1.08
CA ILE A 198 2.04 -19.19 1.04
C ILE A 198 1.51 -19.54 2.41
N GLU A 199 2.32 -19.41 3.47
CA GLU A 199 1.87 -19.64 4.85
C GLU A 199 0.76 -18.65 5.25
N TYR A 200 0.89 -17.39 4.82
CA TYR A 200 -0.15 -16.38 5.04
C TYR A 200 -1.48 -16.73 4.34
N LEU A 201 -1.44 -17.08 3.06
CA LEU A 201 -2.62 -17.48 2.29
C LEU A 201 -3.23 -18.78 2.83
N GLN A 202 -2.43 -19.74 3.27
CA GLN A 202 -2.90 -20.98 3.91
C GLN A 202 -3.63 -20.68 5.22
N ALA A 203 -3.12 -19.78 6.06
CA ALA A 203 -3.80 -19.39 7.29
C ALA A 203 -5.15 -18.71 7.02
N ILE A 204 -5.23 -17.86 5.97
CA ILE A 204 -6.50 -17.29 5.51
C ILE A 204 -7.45 -18.39 5.02
N ARG A 205 -6.96 -19.30 4.19
CA ARG A 205 -7.74 -20.42 3.67
C ARG A 205 -8.33 -21.28 4.77
N ASP A 206 -7.55 -21.62 5.78
CA ASP A 206 -8.00 -22.46 6.88
C ASP A 206 -9.08 -21.78 7.73
N THR A 207 -8.96 -20.47 7.97
CA THR A 207 -9.99 -19.69 8.68
C THR A 207 -11.27 -19.53 7.86
N VAL A 208 -11.16 -19.31 6.54
CA VAL A 208 -12.32 -19.29 5.62
C VAL A 208 -13.02 -20.65 5.58
N ALA A 209 -12.27 -21.74 5.49
CA ALA A 209 -12.82 -23.10 5.49
C ALA A 209 -13.57 -23.43 6.78
N ALA A 210 -13.05 -22.95 7.92
CA ALA A 210 -13.68 -23.09 9.22
C ALA A 210 -14.92 -22.21 9.42
N GLY A 211 -15.14 -21.21 8.55
CA GLY A 211 -16.14 -20.16 8.78
C GLY A 211 -15.77 -19.26 9.98
N ASP A 212 -14.48 -19.11 10.26
CA ASP A 212 -13.98 -18.33 11.40
C ASP A 212 -13.59 -16.91 10.96
N ARG A 213 -14.58 -16.01 10.97
CA ARG A 213 -14.34 -14.61 10.60
C ARG A 213 -13.37 -13.91 11.56
N ALA A 214 -13.46 -14.18 12.86
CA ALA A 214 -12.59 -13.54 13.84
C ALA A 214 -11.13 -14.00 13.69
N GLY A 215 -10.91 -15.30 13.46
CA GLY A 215 -9.60 -15.86 13.15
C GLY A 215 -9.01 -15.28 11.86
N PHE A 216 -9.83 -15.17 10.81
CA PHE A 216 -9.44 -14.52 9.55
C PHE A 216 -8.94 -13.08 9.78
N GLU A 217 -9.72 -12.26 10.50
CA GLU A 217 -9.34 -10.87 10.78
C GLU A 217 -8.04 -10.78 11.57
N GLN A 218 -7.83 -11.69 12.53
CA GLN A 218 -6.58 -11.75 13.30
C GLN A 218 -5.37 -12.10 12.41
N VAL A 219 -5.51 -13.04 11.48
CA VAL A 219 -4.44 -13.41 10.53
C VAL A 219 -4.04 -12.21 9.68
N VAL A 220 -5.02 -11.48 9.11
CA VAL A 220 -4.76 -10.31 8.27
C VAL A 220 -4.17 -9.15 9.09
N LEU A 221 -4.69 -8.89 10.30
CA LEU A 221 -4.16 -7.84 11.18
C LEU A 221 -2.72 -8.15 11.65
N ALA A 222 -2.41 -9.41 11.93
CA ALA A 222 -1.06 -9.84 12.29
C ALA A 222 -0.09 -9.62 11.12
N ASN A 223 -0.47 -10.03 9.91
CA ASN A 223 0.31 -9.77 8.70
C ASN A 223 0.57 -8.27 8.52
N ARG A 224 -0.48 -7.45 8.52
CA ARG A 224 -0.36 -5.99 8.42
C ARG A 224 0.61 -5.39 9.44
N ARG A 225 0.53 -5.83 10.70
CA ARG A 225 1.42 -5.32 11.77
C ARG A 225 2.87 -5.72 11.52
N GLU A 226 3.11 -6.97 11.14
CA GLU A 226 4.45 -7.47 10.86
C GLU A 226 5.10 -6.77 9.65
N GLU A 227 4.36 -6.59 8.56
CA GLU A 227 4.82 -5.87 7.36
C GLU A 227 5.25 -4.44 7.68
N LEU A 228 4.42 -3.69 8.43
CA LEU A 228 4.74 -2.33 8.84
C LEU A 228 5.99 -2.27 9.73
N LEU A 229 6.14 -3.20 10.68
CA LEU A 229 7.32 -3.26 11.54
C LEU A 229 8.58 -3.61 10.74
N ALA A 230 8.49 -4.47 9.72
CA ALA A 230 9.60 -4.85 8.85
C ALA A 230 10.18 -3.65 8.10
N VAL A 231 9.32 -2.73 7.61
CA VAL A 231 9.74 -1.47 6.95
C VAL A 231 10.08 -0.35 7.94
N GLY A 232 10.14 -0.65 9.25
CA GLY A 232 10.59 0.28 10.28
C GLY A 232 9.54 1.25 10.78
N VAL A 233 8.25 1.03 10.50
CA VAL A 233 7.15 1.82 11.07
C VAL A 233 7.04 1.53 12.57
N PRO A 234 7.12 2.54 13.44
CA PRO A 234 6.91 2.34 14.87
C PRO A 234 5.46 1.93 15.19
N GLU A 235 5.28 1.05 16.18
CA GLU A 235 3.97 0.50 16.55
C GLU A 235 2.93 1.58 16.89
N GLN A 236 3.34 2.69 17.51
CA GLN A 236 2.43 3.78 17.86
C GLN A 236 1.84 4.53 16.65
N LEU A 237 2.41 4.38 15.46
CA LEU A 237 1.87 4.98 14.22
C LEU A 237 0.86 4.05 13.53
N ILE A 238 0.78 2.79 13.95
CA ILE A 238 -0.11 1.79 13.37
C ILE A 238 -1.52 2.03 13.93
N GLY A 239 -2.40 2.58 13.11
CA GLY A 239 -3.79 2.85 13.46
C GLY A 239 -4.66 1.59 13.47
N PRO A 240 -5.83 1.66 14.14
CA PRO A 240 -6.88 0.67 14.00
C PRO A 240 -7.45 0.70 12.59
N VAL A 241 -8.05 -0.42 12.18
CA VAL A 241 -8.73 -0.55 10.90
C VAL A 241 -10.05 -1.27 11.08
N GLU A 242 -11.02 -0.91 10.24
CA GLU A 242 -12.30 -1.60 10.16
C GLU A 242 -12.31 -2.46 8.90
N PHE A 243 -12.66 -3.74 9.03
CA PHE A 243 -12.84 -4.61 7.88
C PHE A 243 -14.13 -4.24 7.14
N PRO A 244 -14.17 -4.43 5.79
CA PRO A 244 -15.41 -4.26 5.05
C PRO A 244 -16.48 -5.24 5.54
N GLU A 245 -17.73 -4.78 5.54
CA GLU A 245 -18.90 -5.66 5.57
C GLU A 245 -18.90 -6.49 4.28
N PRO A 246 -18.96 -7.82 4.35
CA PRO A 246 -18.91 -8.63 3.15
C PRO A 246 -20.23 -8.54 2.37
N LEU A 247 -20.15 -8.75 1.06
CA LEU A 247 -21.34 -8.87 0.22
C LEU A 247 -22.09 -10.17 0.50
N THR A 248 -21.37 -11.24 0.81
CA THR A 248 -21.87 -12.54 1.24
C THR A 248 -21.12 -12.98 2.49
N ALA A 249 -21.85 -13.18 3.59
CA ALA A 249 -21.29 -13.64 4.86
C ALA A 249 -20.87 -15.13 4.78
N TRP A 250 -19.68 -15.39 4.26
CA TRP A 250 -19.16 -16.75 4.04
C TRP A 250 -18.93 -17.56 5.33
N TRP A 251 -19.05 -16.95 6.50
CA TRP A 251 -19.02 -17.59 7.81
C TRP A 251 -20.41 -18.03 8.30
N GLU A 252 -21.48 -17.57 7.65
CA GLU A 252 -22.84 -18.00 7.96
C GLU A 252 -23.14 -19.31 7.20
N LYS A 253 -23.80 -20.26 7.89
CA LYS A 253 -24.08 -21.61 7.39
C LYS A 253 -25.22 -21.64 6.38
#